data_AF-A0A4S8LRR2-F1
#
_entry.id   AF-A0A4S8LRR2-F1
#
_cell.length_a   1.000
_cell.length_b   1.000
_cell.length_c   1.000
_cell.angle_alpha   90.00
_cell.angle_beta   90.00
_cell.angle_gamma   90.00
#
_symmetry.space_group_name_H-M   'P 1'
#
loop_
_entity.id
_entity.type
_entity.pdbx_description
1 polymer ?
#
loop_
_entity_poly.entity_id
_entity_poly.type
_entity_poly.pdbx_seq_one_letter_code
_entity_poly.pdbx_strand_id
1 'polypeptide(L)' 'PRPRNAFIIYRCLYTREHSRDGPKGRNQPHTDKSLSKRAAEAWHRLSVEQKMEFKRLAEVEKFEHAKAHPNYRFKP' A
#
# COMPACT_ATOMS: atom_id res chain seq x y z
N PRO A 1 6.22 11.86 -7.65
CA PRO A 1 5.80 10.73 -6.80
C PRO A 1 4.31 10.87 -6.43
N ARG A 2 3.50 9.79 -6.54
CA ARG A 2 2.07 9.86 -6.20
C ARG A 2 1.88 9.73 -4.68
N PRO A 3 0.95 10.48 -4.05
CA PRO A 3 0.59 10.22 -2.66
C PRO A 3 0.07 8.79 -2.52
N ARG A 4 0.50 8.10 -1.46
CA ARG A 4 0.08 6.71 -1.21
C ARG A 4 -1.38 6.73 -0.76
N ASN A 5 -2.20 5.87 -1.37
CA ASN A 5 -3.57 5.65 -0.89
C ASN A 5 -3.55 4.65 0.28
N ALA A 6 -4.71 4.50 0.94
CA ALA A 6 -4.86 3.63 2.11
C ALA A 6 -4.40 2.18 1.86
N PHE A 7 -4.71 1.64 0.68
CA PHE A 7 -4.28 0.31 0.28
C PHE A 7 -2.78 0.22 -0.01
N ILE A 8 -2.15 1.26 -0.56
CA ILE A 8 -0.70 1.28 -0.80
C ILE A 8 0.06 1.30 0.53
N ILE A 9 -0.41 2.06 1.51
CA ILE A 9 0.13 2.08 2.88
C ILE A 9 0.04 0.68 3.49
N TYR A 10 -1.17 0.09 3.46
CA TYR A 10 -1.40 -1.27 3.96
C TYR A 10 -0.54 -2.31 3.25
N ARG A 11 -0.47 -2.27 1.92
CA ARG A 11 0.33 -3.19 1.11
C ARG A 11 1.80 -3.08 1.47
N CYS A 12 2.34 -1.87 1.66
CA CYS A 12 3.74 -1.69 2.08
C CYS A 12 4.01 -2.31 3.45
N LEU A 13 3.10 -2.15 4.41
CA LEU A 13 3.19 -2.79 5.72
C LEU A 13 3.10 -4.32 5.60
N TYR A 14 2.10 -4.81 4.88
CA TYR A 14 1.89 -6.24 4.65
C TYR A 14 3.11 -6.88 3.97
N THR A 15 3.64 -6.25 2.93
CA THR A 15 4.86 -6.72 2.28
C THR A 15 6.03 -6.67 3.24
N ARG A 16 6.21 -5.63 4.05
CA ARG A 16 7.33 -5.55 5.00
C ARG A 16 7.26 -6.62 6.07
N GLU A 17 6.06 -6.93 6.55
CA GLU A 17 5.80 -7.99 7.52
C GLU A 17 6.07 -9.37 6.91
N HIS A 18 5.52 -9.64 5.73
CA HIS A 18 5.58 -10.96 5.08
C HIS A 18 6.86 -11.18 4.26
N SER A 19 7.66 -10.13 4.00
CA SER A 19 8.99 -10.25 3.37
C SER A 19 10.09 -10.56 4.39
N ARG A 20 9.82 -10.46 5.70
CA ARG A 20 10.79 -10.85 6.75
C ARG A 20 10.90 -12.37 6.90
N ASP A 21 9.96 -13.13 6.36
CA ASP A 21 9.93 -14.61 6.38
C ASP A 21 10.78 -15.29 5.28
N GLY A 22 11.68 -14.55 4.63
CA GLY A 22 12.82 -15.17 3.94
C GLY A 22 13.26 -14.49 2.63
N PRO A 23 14.56 -14.56 2.31
CA PRO A 23 15.07 -14.06 1.04
C PRO A 23 14.81 -15.10 -0.04
N LYS A 24 13.64 -15.09 -0.68
CA LYS A 24 13.47 -15.78 -1.95
C LYS A 24 13.44 -14.78 -3.08
N GLY A 25 14.64 -14.47 -3.52
CA GLY A 25 14.99 -14.38 -4.94
C GLY A 25 14.16 -13.42 -5.77
N ARG A 26 14.78 -12.29 -6.11
CA ARG A 26 14.67 -11.79 -7.49
C ARG A 26 14.84 -13.02 -8.39
N ASN A 27 13.83 -13.39 -9.17
CA ASN A 27 13.77 -14.56 -10.09
C ASN A 27 12.98 -15.81 -9.60
N GLN A 28 11.69 -15.69 -9.27
CA GLN A 28 10.78 -16.83 -9.48
C GLN A 28 9.56 -16.43 -10.33
N PRO A 29 9.27 -17.17 -11.42
CA PRO A 29 8.18 -16.87 -12.32
C PRO A 29 6.83 -17.31 -11.72
N HIS A 30 5.97 -16.32 -11.50
CA HIS A 30 4.53 -16.34 -11.82
C HIS A 30 3.54 -17.35 -11.20
N THR A 31 3.89 -18.23 -10.25
CA THR A 31 2.91 -19.20 -9.71
C THR A 31 2.53 -19.06 -8.23
N ASP A 32 3.28 -18.31 -7.41
CA ASP A 32 2.83 -17.97 -6.06
C ASP A 32 1.98 -16.70 -6.11
N LYS A 33 0.80 -16.69 -5.48
CA LYS A 33 -0.03 -15.48 -5.37
C LYS A 33 0.87 -14.35 -4.85
N SER A 34 1.19 -13.38 -5.72
CA SER A 34 2.10 -12.29 -5.37
C SER A 34 1.66 -11.66 -4.05
N LEU A 35 2.61 -11.21 -3.22
CA LEU A 35 2.30 -10.57 -1.93
C LEU A 35 1.25 -9.46 -2.09
N SER A 36 1.20 -8.80 -3.25
CA SER A 36 0.15 -7.86 -3.64
C SER A 36 -1.26 -8.46 -3.66
N LYS A 37 -1.43 -9.68 -4.19
CA LYS A 37 -2.72 -10.39 -4.21
C LYS A 37 -3.13 -10.83 -2.81
N ARG A 38 -2.19 -11.34 -2.00
CA ARG A 38 -2.45 -11.68 -0.59
C ARG A 38 -2.81 -10.45 0.24
N ALA A 39 -2.12 -9.32 0.01
CA ALA A 39 -2.44 -8.03 0.63
C ALA A 39 -3.82 -7.52 0.20
N ALA A 40 -4.22 -7.67 -1.07
CA ALA A 40 -5.55 -7.29 -1.52
C ALA A 40 -6.64 -8.13 -0.84
N GLU A 41 -6.46 -9.45 -0.76
CA GLU A 41 -7.38 -10.34 -0.04
C GLU A 41 -7.47 -9.98 1.45
N ALA A 42 -6.34 -9.73 2.11
CA ALA A 42 -6.29 -9.34 3.51
C ALA A 42 -6.94 -7.96 3.73
N TRP A 43 -6.67 -7.00 2.85
CA TRP A 43 -7.32 -5.69 2.85
C TRP A 43 -8.83 -5.80 2.74
N HIS A 44 -9.36 -6.65 1.85
CA HIS A 44 -10.80 -6.84 1.74
C HIS A 44 -11.40 -7.42 3.02
N ARG A 45 -10.69 -8.31 3.72
CA ARG A 45 -11.08 -8.89 5.01
C ARG A 45 -10.99 -7.94 6.20
N LEU A 46 -10.26 -6.83 6.11
CA LEU A 46 -10.19 -5.85 7.22
C LEU A 46 -11.56 -5.23 7.52
N SER A 47 -11.79 -4.94 8.79
CA SER A 47 -12.99 -4.21 9.23
C SER A 47 -13.00 -2.78 8.67
N VAL A 48 -14.19 -2.18 8.65
CA VAL A 48 -14.35 -0.78 8.22
C VAL A 48 -13.52 0.15 9.10
N GLU A 49 -13.43 -0.11 10.40
CA GLU A 49 -12.64 0.66 11.35
C GLU A 49 -11.14 0.61 11.03
N GLN A 50 -10.60 -0.57 10.74
CA GLN A 50 -9.20 -0.72 10.33
C GLN A 50 -8.93 0.02 9.01
N LYS A 51 -9.83 -0.12 8.04
CA LYS A 51 -9.75 0.61 6.77
C LYS A 51 -9.84 2.12 6.96
N MET A 52 -10.65 2.59 7.92
CA MET A 52 -10.78 4.02 8.26
C MET A 52 -9.47 4.59 8.78
N GLU A 53 -8.73 3.85 9.61
CA GLU A 53 -7.43 4.30 10.10
C GLU A 53 -6.44 4.50 8.95
N PHE A 54 -6.33 3.51 8.05
CA PHE A 54 -5.48 3.64 6.86
C PHE A 54 -5.97 4.74 5.90
N LYS A 55 -7.29 4.97 5.82
CA LYS A 55 -7.88 6.06 5.04
C LYS A 55 -7.50 7.42 5.62
N ARG A 56 -7.52 7.57 6.95
CA ARG A 56 -7.09 8.78 7.63
C ARG A 56 -5.61 9.06 7.36
N LEU A 57 -4.75 8.05 7.46
CA LEU A 57 -3.32 8.17 7.13
C LEU A 57 -3.10 8.59 5.67
N ALA A 58 -3.85 7.99 4.74
CA ALA A 58 -3.78 8.35 3.33
C ALA A 58 -4.25 9.78 3.04
N GLU A 59 -5.30 10.25 3.72
CA GLU A 59 -5.77 11.63 3.58
C GLU A 59 -4.75 12.63 4.15
N VAL A 60 -4.10 12.30 5.27
CA VAL A 60 -2.99 13.13 5.81
C VAL A 60 -1.83 13.18 4.81
N GLU A 61 -1.38 12.03 4.29
CA GLU A 61 -0.27 11.99 3.34
C GLU A 61 -0.62 12.71 2.03
N LYS A 62 -1.87 12.60 1.57
CA LYS A 62 -2.39 13.35 0.42
C LYS A 62 -2.41 14.85 0.68
N PHE A 63 -2.84 15.28 1.87
CA PHE A 63 -2.87 16.69 2.25
C PHE A 63 -1.46 17.27 2.36
N GLU A 64 -0.55 16.56 3.03
CA GLU A 64 0.86 16.94 3.12
C GLU A 64 1.52 16.99 1.74
N HIS A 65 1.24 16.00 0.88
CA HIS A 65 1.74 16.00 -0.49
C HIS A 65 1.20 17.18 -1.29
N ALA A 66 -0.09 17.49 -1.18
CA ALA A 66 -0.68 18.65 -1.84
C ALA A 66 -0.09 19.98 -1.33
N LYS A 67 0.20 20.08 -0.02
CA LYS A 67 0.86 21.24 0.57
C LYS A 67 2.32 21.37 0.13
N ALA A 68 3.05 20.25 0.07
CA ALA A 68 4.45 20.20 -0.35
C ALA A 68 4.62 20.38 -1.87
N HIS A 69 3.63 19.95 -2.66
CA HIS A 69 3.60 20.03 -4.10
C HIS A 69 2.32 20.71 -4.61
N PRO A 70 2.18 22.03 -4.44
CA PRO A 70 0.98 22.76 -4.86
C PRO A 70 0.73 22.69 -6.37
N ASN A 71 1.78 22.47 -7.18
CA ASN A 71 1.70 22.30 -8.63
C ASN A 71 1.61 20.83 -9.07
N TYR A 72 1.43 19.89 -8.14
CA TYR A 72 1.33 18.48 -8.50
C TYR A 72 0.04 18.20 -9.26
N ARG A 73 0.19 17.83 -10.53
CA ARG A 73 -0.90 17.33 -11.37
C ARG A 73 -0.62 15.88 -11.71
N PHE A 74 -1.55 15.00 -11.39
CA PHE A 74 -1.50 13.61 -11.81
C PHE A 74 -1.57 13.55 -13.34
N LYS A 75 -0.48 13.09 -13.97
CA LYS A 75 -0.44 12.75 -15.40
C LYS A 75 -0.44 11.21 -15.48
N PRO A 76 -1.57 10.59 -15.89
CA PRO A 76 -1.71 9.14 -16.00
C PRO A 76 -0.78 8.55 -17.06
#